data_AF-F7WCU0-F1
#
_entry.id   AF-F7WCU0-F1
#
_cell.length_a   1.000
_cell.length_b   1.000
_cell.length_c   1.000
_cell.angle_alpha   90.00
_cell.angle_beta   90.00
_cell.angle_gamma   90.00
#
_symmetry.space_group_name_H-M   'P 1'
#
loop_
_entity.id
_entity.type
_entity.pdbx_description
1 polymer ?
#
loop_
_entity_poly.entity_id
_entity_poly.type
_entity_poly.pdbx_seq_one_letter_code
_entity_poly.pdbx_strand_id
1 'polypeptide(L)' 'MEGGPIGLVRDGDTIVIDAEKKVLDLEVPEEELVKRRKEWKAPEPKAKRGTLRKYAQLVKDASSGCVTDA' A
#
# COMPACT_ATOMS: atom_id res chain seq x y z
N MET A 1 -3.85 5.48 4.97
CA MET A 1 -3.56 4.37 4.04
C MET A 1 -3.14 5.01 2.73
N GLU A 2 -1.90 4.80 2.31
CA GLU A 2 -1.24 5.64 1.31
C GLU A 2 -1.44 5.20 -0.15
N GLY A 3 -2.18 4.11 -0.41
CA GLY A 3 -2.48 3.70 -1.79
C GLY A 3 -1.22 3.42 -2.60
N GLY A 4 -0.26 2.73 -1.98
CA GLY A 4 0.97 2.26 -2.64
C GLY A 4 0.67 1.29 -3.79
N PRO A 5 1.68 0.91 -4.59
CA PRO A 5 1.51 0.06 -5.78
C PRO A 5 0.74 -1.25 -5.52
N ILE A 6 0.95 -1.86 -4.36
CA ILE A 6 0.22 -3.06 -3.91
C ILE A 6 -1.30 -2.88 -3.86
N GLY A 7 -1.79 -1.66 -3.60
CA GLY A 7 -3.22 -1.35 -3.58
C GLY A 7 -3.85 -1.20 -4.96
N LEU A 8 -3.05 -1.25 -6.04
CA LEU A 8 -3.48 -1.09 -7.43
C LEU A 8 -3.43 -2.41 -8.23
N VAL A 9 -2.92 -3.48 -7.63
CA VAL A 9 -2.83 -4.81 -8.24
C VAL A 9 -4.24 -5.36 -8.49
N ARG A 10 -4.42 -6.01 -9.64
CA ARG A 10 -5.65 -6.71 -10.04
C ARG A 10 -5.32 -8.16 -10.37
N ASP A 11 -6.33 -9.02 -10.31
CA ASP A 11 -6.17 -10.44 -10.66
C ASP A 11 -5.70 -10.57 -12.12
N GLY A 12 -4.64 -11.35 -12.33
CA GLY A 12 -4.02 -11.55 -13.64
C GLY A 12 -2.83 -10.63 -13.94
N ASP A 13 -2.49 -9.68 -13.07
CA ASP A 13 -1.24 -8.92 -13.22
C ASP A 13 -0.02 -9.82 -12.97
N THR A 14 1.04 -9.62 -13.75
CA THR A 14 2.31 -10.32 -13.56
C THR A 14 3.16 -9.62 -12.50
N ILE A 15 3.64 -10.39 -11.53
CA ILE A 15 4.54 -9.92 -10.47
C ILE A 15 5.88 -10.63 -10.63
N VAL A 16 6.96 -9.85 -10.70
CA VAL A 16 8.33 -10.37 -10.80
C VAL A 16 8.97 -10.29 -9.43
N ILE A 17 9.41 -11.45 -8.93
CA ILE A 17 10.15 -11.56 -7.67
C ILE A 17 11.54 -12.08 -7.97
N ASP A 18 12.54 -11.22 -7.81
CA ASP A 18 13.95 -11.57 -7.96
C ASP A 18 14.65 -11.42 -6.60
N ALA A 19 14.85 -12.55 -5.91
CA ALA A 19 15.46 -12.57 -4.59
C ALA A 19 16.96 -12.25 -4.62
N GLU A 20 17.64 -12.54 -5.72
CA GLU A 20 19.08 -12.26 -5.87
C GLU A 20 19.31 -10.76 -6.04
N LYS A 21 18.50 -10.11 -6.88
CA LYS A 21 18.53 -8.65 -7.08
C LYS A 21 17.79 -7.88 -5.99
N LYS A 22 17.02 -8.55 -5.13
CA LYS A 22 16.12 -7.96 -4.12
C LYS A 22 15.08 -7.02 -4.75
N VAL A 23 14.51 -7.46 -5.87
CA VAL A 23 13.52 -6.72 -6.65
C VAL A 23 12.16 -7.38 -6.54
N LEU A 24 11.14 -6.55 -6.35
CA LEU A 24 9.73 -6.93 -6.39
C LEU A 24 9.02 -5.94 -7.31
N ASP A 25 8.81 -6.34 -8.55
CA ASP A 25 8.23 -5.49 -9.60
C ASP A 25 6.85 -5.96 -10.02
N LEU A 26 6.04 -5.00 -10.48
CA LEU A 26 4.71 -5.21 -11.04
C LEU A 26 4.78 -4.88 -12.53
N GLU A 27 4.61 -5.89 -13.39
CA GLU A 27 4.64 -5.73 -14.85
C GLU A 27 3.29 -5.21 -15.37
N VAL A 28 2.96 -3.99 -14.99
CA VAL A 28 1.79 -3.26 -15.48
C VAL A 28 2.28 -1.94 -16.06
N PRO A 29 1.85 -1.55 -17.28
CA PRO A 29 2.24 -0.26 -17.85
C PRO A 29 1.91 0.90 -16.92
N GLU A 30 2.81 1.88 -16.80
CA GLU A 30 2.63 3.05 -15.91
C GLU A 30 1.32 3.79 -16.21
N GLU A 31 0.93 3.89 -17.47
CA GLU A 31 -0.34 4.51 -17.88
C GLU A 31 -1.56 3.84 -17.24
N GLU A 32 -1.54 2.52 -17.11
CA GLU A 32 -2.59 1.74 -16.48
C GLU A 32 -2.55 1.93 -14.96
N LEU A 33 -1.36 1.93 -14.34
CA LEU A 33 -1.21 2.23 -12.92
C LEU A 33 -1.72 3.63 -12.56
N VAL A 34 -1.48 4.63 -13.40
CA VAL A 34 -2.01 5.99 -13.22
C VAL A 34 -3.54 6.01 -13.29
N LYS A 35 -4.15 5.26 -14.21
CA LYS A 35 -5.62 5.12 -14.27
C LYS A 35 -6.17 4.46 -13.02
N ARG A 36 -5.59 3.34 -12.60
CA ARG A 36 -5.99 2.62 -11.38
C ARG A 36 -5.85 3.49 -10.14
N ARG A 37 -4.79 4.31 -10.06
CA ARG A 37 -4.57 5.26 -8.96
C ARG A 37 -5.67 6.33 -8.88
N LYS A 38 -6.20 6.79 -10.02
CA LYS A 38 -7.33 7.74 -10.04
C LYS A 38 -8.64 7.13 -9.58
N GLU A 39 -8.84 5.83 -9.82
CA GLU A 39 -10.02 5.07 -9.39
C GLU A 39 -9.92 4.61 -7.92
N TRP A 40 -8.70 4.57 -7.38
CA TRP A 40 -8.45 4.04 -6.05
C TRP A 40 -9.09 4.88 -4.95
N LYS A 41 -9.87 4.21 -4.10
CA LYS A 41 -10.44 4.78 -2.88
C LYS A 41 -9.94 4.00 -1.68
N ALA A 42 -9.39 4.71 -0.70
CA ALA A 42 -8.98 4.10 0.55
C ALA A 42 -10.19 3.43 1.24
N PRO A 43 -10.07 2.16 1.66
CA PRO A 43 -11.16 1.49 2.35
C PRO A 43 -11.41 2.15 3.71
N GLU A 44 -12.64 2.02 4.23
CA GLU A 44 -12.96 2.54 5.55
C GLU A 44 -12.11 1.85 6.64
N PRO A 45 -11.64 2.61 7.66
CA PRO A 45 -10.96 2.02 8.80
C PRO A 45 -11.87 1.03 9.53
N LYS A 46 -11.37 -0.20 9.73
CA LYS A 46 -12.08 -1.24 10.49
C LYS A 46 -12.38 -0.81 11.93
N ALA A 47 -11.42 -0.14 12.57
CA ALA A 47 -11.57 0.41 13.90
C ALA A 47 -12.03 1.87 13.83
N LYS A 48 -13.29 2.13 14.22
CA LYS A 48 -13.87 3.49 14.24
C LYS A 48 -13.58 4.26 15.54
N ARG A 49 -13.25 3.56 16.63
CA ARG A 49 -12.96 4.14 17.97
C ARG A 49 -11.92 3.30 18.74
N GLY A 50 -11.48 3.80 19.89
CA GLY A 50 -10.56 3.09 20.80
C GLY A 50 -9.09 3.18 20.40
N THR A 51 -8.24 2.38 21.05
CA THR A 51 -6.77 2.41 20.87
C THR A 51 -6.36 2.13 19.43
N LEU A 52 -7.03 1.21 18.74
CA LEU A 52 -6.73 0.89 17.34
C LEU A 52 -7.02 2.05 16.38
N ARG A 53 -8.02 2.90 16.69
CA ARG A 53 -8.28 4.11 15.91
C ARG A 53 -7.13 5.12 16.07
N LYS A 54 -6.63 5.29 17.30
CA LYS A 54 -5.47 6.16 17.58
C LYS A 54 -4.21 5.65 16.88
N TYR A 55 -3.94 4.34 16.99
CA TYR A 55 -2.80 3.71 16.32
C TYR A 55 -2.86 3.91 14.79
N ALA A 56 -3.99 3.60 14.16
CA ALA A 56 -4.15 3.76 12.70
C ALA A 56 -4.02 5.21 12.21
N GLN A 57 -4.13 6.21 13.10
CA GLN A 57 -3.92 7.63 12.79
C GLN A 57 -2.48 8.09 13.00
N LEU A 58 -1.74 7.47 13.93
CA LEU A 58 -0.43 7.93 14.38
C LEU A 58 0.74 7.10 13.84
N VAL A 59 0.50 5.84 13.50
CA VAL A 59 1.55 4.92 13.06
C VAL A 59 2.22 5.41 11.77
N LYS A 60 3.54 5.42 11.76
CA LYS A 60 4.37 5.65 10.56
C LYS A 60 4.47 4.39 9.70
N ASP A 61 5.05 4.54 8.51
CA ASP A 61 5.27 3.42 7.60
C ASP A 61 6.19 2.34 8.21
N ALA A 62 6.09 1.12 7.67
CA ALA A 62 6.86 -0.02 8.16
C ALA A 62 8.37 0.12 7.90
N SER A 63 8.76 0.82 6.84
CA SER A 63 10.18 1.09 6.53
C SER A 63 10.81 2.01 7.59
N SER A 64 10.02 2.89 8.19
CA SER A 64 10.38 3.75 9.32
C SER A 64 10.15 3.11 10.69
N GLY A 65 9.79 1.81 10.75
CA GLY A 65 9.69 1.06 12.01
C GLY A 65 8.37 1.14 12.75
N CYS A 66 7.27 1.58 12.11
CA CYS A 66 5.92 1.59 12.71
C CYS A 66 5.79 2.38 14.02
N VAL A 67 6.62 3.42 14.21
CA VAL A 67 6.58 4.28 15.40
C VAL A 67 5.30 5.12 15.45
N THR A 68 4.90 5.56 16.65
CA THR A 68 3.64 6.31 16.88
C THR A 68 3.84 7.67 17.55
N ASP A 69 5.08 8.04 17.81
CA ASP A 69 5.55 9.18 18.60
C ASP A 69 6.51 10.11 17.82
N ALA A 70 6.62 9.89 16.50
CA ALA A 70 7.46 10.67 15.59
C ALA A 70 6.82 11.98 15.11
#